data_AF-A0A0Q8PEV0-F1
#
_entry.id   AF-A0A0Q8PEV0-F1
#
_cell.length_a   1.000
_cell.length_b   1.000
_cell.length_c   1.000
_cell.angle_alpha   90.00
_cell.angle_beta   90.00
_cell.angle_gamma   90.00
#
_symmetry.space_group_name_H-M   'P 1'
#
loop_
_entity.id
_entity.type
_entity.pdbx_description
1 polymer ?
#
loop_
_entity_poly.entity_id
_entity_poly.type
_entity_poly.pdbx_seq_one_letter_code
_entity_poly.pdbx_strand_id
1 'polypeptide(L)' 'MAVIPPKRNRVVQRGYDHHLYKDRNLIERFFNRIKQFRRIATRYEKLARNYLSFLNLVCTYLWIA' A
#
# COMPACT_ATOMS: atom_id res chain seq x y z
N MET A 1 6.06 19.63 7.75
CA MET A 1 6.95 19.45 6.58
C MET A 1 6.21 18.64 5.52
N ALA A 2 6.48 18.87 4.23
CA ALA A 2 5.95 18.01 3.19
C ALA A 2 6.63 16.63 3.27
N VAL A 3 5.89 15.54 3.09
CA VAL A 3 6.44 14.17 3.03
C VAL A 3 6.65 13.73 1.58
N ILE A 4 5.86 14.27 0.65
CA ILE A 4 5.97 13.96 -0.78
C ILE A 4 7.16 14.72 -1.38
N PRO A 5 8.12 14.04 -2.03
CA PRO A 5 9.25 14.69 -2.64
C PRO A 5 8.79 15.63 -3.76
N PRO A 6 9.45 16.79 -3.91
CA PRO A 6 9.21 17.66 -5.05
C PRO A 6 9.60 16.96 -6.36
N LYS A 7 8.97 17.35 -7.47
CA LYS A 7 9.41 16.89 -8.79
C LYS A 7 10.86 17.31 -9.05
N ARG A 8 11.64 16.41 -9.65
CA ARG A 8 13.05 16.64 -9.97
C ARG A 8 13.33 17.91 -10.80
N ASN A 9 12.37 18.33 -11.61
CA ASN A 9 12.48 19.50 -12.51
C ASN A 9 11.99 20.82 -11.89
N ARG A 10 11.79 20.87 -10.56
CA ARG A 10 11.36 22.09 -9.88
C ARG A 10 12.51 23.09 -9.76
N VAL A 11 12.28 24.35 -10.13
CA VAL A 11 13.28 25.45 -10.05
C VAL A 11 13.75 25.65 -8.61
N VAL A 12 12.81 25.66 -7.65
CA VAL A 12 13.13 25.71 -6.23
C VAL A 12 12.72 24.40 -5.56
N GLN A 13 13.71 23.64 -5.11
CA GLN A 13 13.51 22.41 -4.37
C GLN A 13 12.92 22.72 -2.98
N ARG A 14 11.89 21.96 -2.60
CA ARG A 14 11.31 22.06 -1.26
C ARG A 14 11.94 20.98 -0.39
N GLY A 15 12.31 21.32 0.83
CA GLY A 15 12.66 20.32 1.83
C GLY A 15 11.47 19.38 2.08
N TYR A 16 11.77 18.09 2.15
CA TYR A 16 10.81 17.06 2.52
C TYR A 16 11.47 16.09 3.48
N ASP A 17 10.67 15.41 4.29
CA ASP A 17 11.19 14.39 5.19
C ASP A 17 11.42 13.08 4.41
N HIS A 18 12.70 12.77 4.18
CA HIS A 18 13.10 11.58 3.44
C HIS A 18 12.84 10.28 4.22
N HIS A 19 12.96 10.32 5.55
CA HIS A 19 12.74 9.15 6.39
C HIS A 19 11.26 8.77 6.38
N LEU A 20 10.38 9.74 6.61
CA LEU A 20 8.92 9.55 6.51
C LEU A 20 8.48 9.13 5.11
N TYR A 21 9.13 9.63 4.04
CA TYR A 21 8.81 9.18 2.68
C TYR A 21 9.22 7.73 2.44
N LYS A 22 10.35 7.28 3.01
CA LYS A 22 10.86 5.91 2.87
C LYS A 22 9.92 4.87 3.47
N ASP A 23 9.25 5.19 4.58
CA ASP A 23 8.31 4.28 5.25
C ASP A 23 7.12 3.89 4.36
N ARG A 24 6.79 4.71 3.36
CA ARG A 24 5.77 4.39 2.34
C ARG A 24 6.06 3.07 1.62
N ASN A 25 7.33 2.69 1.45
CA ASN A 25 7.71 1.42 0.84
C ASN A 25 7.14 0.22 1.61
N LEU A 26 7.01 0.29 2.94
CA LEU A 26 6.42 -0.79 3.74
C LEU A 26 4.95 -0.99 3.37
N ILE A 27 4.20 0.10 3.24
CA ILE A 27 2.79 0.10 2.84
C ILE A 27 2.65 -0.45 1.41
N GLU A 28 3.49 0.00 0.48
CA GLU A 28 3.46 -0.46 -0.91
C GLU A 28 3.78 -1.96 -1.02
N ARG A 29 4.76 -2.45 -0.27
CA ARG A 29 5.10 -3.89 -0.21
C ARG A 29 3.97 -4.72 0.41
N PHE A 30 3.29 -4.19 1.43
CA PHE A 30 2.14 -4.84 2.04
C PHE A 30 1.00 -5.02 1.02
N PHE A 31 0.62 -3.96 0.31
CA PHE A 31 -0.40 -4.08 -0.74
C PHE A 31 0.05 -4.94 -1.93
N ASN A 32 1.35 -4.95 -2.25
CA ASN A 32 1.87 -5.85 -3.27
C ASN A 32 1.69 -7.32 -2.87
N ARG A 33 1.98 -7.67 -1.60
CA ARG A 33 1.71 -9.01 -1.04
C ARG A 33 0.23 -9.37 -1.10
N ILE A 34 -0.67 -8.46 -0.73
CA ILE A 34 -2.13 -8.69 -0.85
C ILE A 34 -2.52 -8.99 -2.31
N LYS A 35 -1.93 -8.30 -3.28
CA LYS A 35 -2.22 -8.50 -4.71
C LYS A 35 -1.69 -9.82 -5.28
N GLN A 36 -0.76 -10.51 -4.60
CA GLN A 36 -0.35 -11.86 -5.01
C GLN A 36 -1.49 -12.87 -4.91
N PHE A 37 -2.47 -12.62 -4.02
CA PHE A 37 -3.67 -13.42 -3.92
C PHE A 37 -4.61 -13.09 -5.09
N ARG A 38 -4.54 -13.91 -6.16
CA ARG A 38 -5.33 -13.74 -7.39
C ARG A 38 -6.81 -13.46 -7.11
N ARG A 39 -7.41 -14.16 -6.14
CA ARG A 39 -8.81 -14.01 -5.74
C ARG A 39 -9.17 -12.56 -5.34
N ILE A 40 -8.26 -11.90 -4.62
CA ILE A 40 -8.43 -10.51 -4.17
C ILE A 40 -8.12 -9.54 -5.31
N ALA A 41 -7.02 -9.76 -6.05
CA ALA A 41 -6.57 -8.86 -7.11
C ALA A 41 -7.60 -8.67 -8.23
N THR A 42 -8.31 -9.74 -8.58
CA THR A 42 -9.28 -9.77 -9.67
C THR A 42 -10.73 -9.61 -9.19
N ARG A 43 -10.95 -9.40 -7.89
CA ARG A 43 -12.29 -9.18 -7.30
C ARG A 43 -13.29 -10.30 -7.63
N TYR A 44 -12.92 -11.57 -7.44
CA TYR A 44 -13.82 -12.70 -7.71
C TYR A 44 -15.10 -12.71 -6.85
N GLU A 45 -15.05 -12.12 -5.65
CA GLU A 45 -16.20 -12.10 -4.76
C GLU A 45 -17.31 -11.17 -5.28
N LYS A 46 -18.49 -11.74 -5.55
CA LYS A 46 -19.67 -10.99 -6.00
C LYS A 46 -20.21 -10.03 -4.94
N LEU A 47 -20.14 -10.42 -3.67
CA LEU A 47 -20.65 -9.62 -2.54
C LEU A 47 -19.51 -8.88 -1.85
N ALA A 48 -19.73 -7.58 -1.59
CA ALA A 48 -18.77 -6.74 -0.88
C ALA A 48 -18.38 -7.31 0.49
N ARG A 49 -19.34 -7.91 1.20
CA ARG A 49 -19.11 -8.57 2.51
C ARG A 49 -18.08 -9.69 2.41
N ASN A 50 -18.19 -10.54 1.38
CA ASN A 50 -17.29 -11.67 1.22
C ASN A 50 -15.89 -11.18 0.85
N TYR A 51 -15.82 -10.18 -0.04
CA TYR A 51 -14.54 -9.55 -0.37
C TYR A 51 -13.84 -9.00 0.87
N LEU A 52 -14.57 -8.29 1.73
CA LEU A 52 -14.04 -7.73 2.97
C LEU A 52 -13.56 -8.84 3.93
N SER A 53 -14.31 -9.92 4.09
CA SER A 53 -13.89 -11.07 4.90
C SER A 53 -12.58 -11.69 4.38
N PHE A 54 -12.45 -11.89 3.07
CA PHE A 54 -11.20 -12.39 2.49
C PHE A 54 -10.03 -11.41 2.65
N LEU A 55 -10.28 -10.11 2.51
CA LEU A 55 -9.27 -9.09 2.72
C LEU A 55 -8.78 -9.12 4.17
N ASN A 56 -9.68 -9.18 5.14
CA ASN A 56 -9.33 -9.28 6.56
C ASN A 56 -8.53 -10.56 6.86
N LEU A 57 -8.92 -11.70 6.30
CA LEU A 57 -8.17 -12.95 6.46
C LEU A 57 -6.75 -12.84 5.93
N VAL A 58 -6.56 -12.27 4.74
CA VAL A 58 -5.22 -12.07 4.16
C VAL A 58 -4.41 -11.04 4.95
N CYS A 59 -5.02 -9.95 5.42
CA CYS A 59 -4.36 -8.99 6.28
C CYS A 59 -3.86 -9.64 7.59
N THR A 60 -4.70 -10.43 8.25
CA THR A 60 -4.32 -11.16 9.47
C THR A 60 -3.21 -12.17 9.20
N TYR A 61 -3.28 -12.90 8.09
CA TYR A 61 -2.22 -13.83 7.68
C TYR A 61 -0.88 -13.11 7.47
N LEU A 62 -0.89 -11.98 6.76
CA LEU A 62 0.32 -11.18 6.52
C LEU A 62 0.85 -10.48 7.77
N TRP A 63 0.02 -10.27 8.79
CA TRP A 63 0.43 -9.70 10.07
C TRP A 63 1.18 -10.72 10.95
N ILE A 64 0.76 -11.99 10.90
CA ILE A 64 1.35 -13.08 11.69
C ILE A 64 2.60 -13.67 11.00
N ALA A 65 2.68 -13.58 9.67
CA ALA A 65 3.77 -14.12 8.86
C ALA A 65 5.04 -13.25 8.83
#